data_AF-A0A7J7URT3-F1
#
_entry.id   AF-A0A7J7URT3-F1
#
_cell.length_a   1.000
_cell.length_b   1.000
_cell.length_c   1.000
_cell.angle_alpha   90.00
_cell.angle_beta   90.00
_cell.angle_gamma   90.00
#
_symmetry.space_group_name_H-M   'P 1'
#
loop_
_entity.id
_entity.type
_entity.pdbx_description
1 polymer ?
#
loop_
_entity_poly.entity_id
_entity_poly.type
_entity_poly.pdbx_seq_one_letter_code
_entity_poly.pdbx_strand_id
1 'polypeptide(L)'
;MYCTGGIRCERGSAYLKAKGVCKEVFQLKGGIHKYLEEFPDGFYKGKLFVFDERYALSYNSDIVSECSYCGAPWDQYKLCSTPQCRQLVLTCPACQGQGLTACCVTCQDKGSRPASSPAQHSFKEECDCTARRPRIPSELSQRAPPPLSPEPRPDVAEDGPCLCERHRQHFPEASQS
;
A
#
# COMPACT_ATOMS: atom_id res chain seq x y z
N MET A 1 -11.00 -1.43 8.02
CA MET A 1 -9.93 -0.78 7.22
C MET A 1 -8.57 -1.32 7.61
N TYR A 2 -7.61 -1.32 6.68
CA TYR A 2 -6.24 -1.73 6.95
C TYR A 2 -5.26 -0.97 6.05
N CYS A 3 -3.99 -0.88 6.47
CA CYS A 3 -2.87 -0.42 5.67
C CYS A 3 -1.59 -1.11 6.19
N THR A 4 -0.45 -0.93 5.52
CA THR A 4 0.82 -1.63 5.84
C THR A 4 1.13 -1.64 7.36
N GLY A 5 1.19 -0.48 8.00
CA GLY A 5 1.53 -0.35 9.43
C GLY A 5 0.50 0.39 10.29
N GLY A 6 -0.76 0.48 9.85
CA GLY A 6 -1.86 1.05 10.64
C GLY A 6 -1.98 2.59 10.64
N ILE A 7 -0.90 3.36 10.50
CA ILE A 7 -0.91 4.83 10.66
C ILE A 7 -1.92 5.60 9.79
N ARG A 8 -2.16 5.15 8.55
CA ARG A 8 -3.19 5.76 7.68
C ARG A 8 -4.60 5.45 8.17
N CYS A 9 -4.81 4.27 8.75
CA CYS A 9 -6.10 3.86 9.30
C CYS A 9 -6.44 4.62 10.58
N GLU A 10 -5.45 4.95 11.43
CA GLU A 10 -5.69 5.80 12.61
C GLU A 10 -6.28 7.16 12.23
N ARG A 11 -5.67 7.84 11.25
CA ARG A 11 -6.15 9.13 10.75
C ARG A 11 -7.48 8.99 10.01
N GLY A 12 -7.60 7.97 9.16
CA GLY A 12 -8.80 7.73 8.38
C GLY A 12 -10.01 7.37 9.25
N SER A 13 -9.81 6.58 10.29
CA SER A 13 -10.90 6.16 11.17
C SER A 13 -11.39 7.31 12.05
N ALA A 14 -10.48 8.13 12.57
CA ALA A 14 -10.82 9.37 13.26
C ALA A 14 -11.62 10.32 12.36
N TYR A 15 -11.19 10.48 11.10
CA TYR A 15 -11.90 11.31 10.12
C TYR A 15 -13.32 10.80 9.83
N LEU A 16 -13.49 9.51 9.56
CA LEU A 16 -14.80 8.91 9.28
C LEU A 16 -15.76 9.01 10.48
N LYS A 17 -15.25 8.78 11.70
CA LYS A 17 -16.01 8.96 12.94
C LYS A 17 -16.46 10.41 13.11
N ALA A 18 -15.55 11.37 12.92
CA ALA A 18 -15.85 12.80 13.07
C ALA A 18 -16.89 13.30 12.04
N LYS A 19 -16.90 12.72 10.83
CA LYS A 19 -17.89 13.05 9.79
C LYS A 19 -19.21 12.30 9.95
N GLY A 20 -19.32 11.36 10.89
CA GLY A 20 -20.54 10.58 11.10
C GLY A 20 -20.96 9.73 9.89
N VAL A 21 -20.02 9.40 8.99
CA VAL A 21 -20.33 8.71 7.71
C VAL A 21 -20.78 7.27 7.95
N CYS A 22 -20.28 6.65 9.02
CA CYS A 22 -20.59 5.26 9.37
C CYS A 22 -20.97 5.17 10.85
N LYS A 23 -21.89 4.25 11.18
CA LYS A 23 -22.26 3.94 12.58
C LYS A 23 -21.07 3.39 13.36
N GLU A 24 -20.29 2.51 12.74
CA GLU A 24 -19.11 1.89 13.33
C GLU A 24 -17.95 1.90 12.34
N VAL A 25 -16.73 2.06 12.86
CA VAL A 25 -15.50 2.07 12.06
C VAL A 25 -14.50 1.11 12.69
N PHE A 26 -14.21 0.02 11.97
CA PHE A 26 -13.25 -1.00 12.39
C PHE A 26 -11.92 -0.83 11.65
N GLN A 27 -10.81 -1.04 12.36
CA GLN A 27 -9.46 -1.01 11.80
C GLN A 27 -8.60 -2.14 12.33
N LEU A 28 -7.66 -2.60 11.51
CA LEU A 28 -6.66 -3.59 11.91
C LEU A 28 -5.57 -2.91 12.75
N LYS A 29 -5.52 -3.21 14.06
CA LYS A 29 -4.55 -2.63 15.00
C LYS A 29 -3.12 -3.05 14.60
N GLY A 30 -2.24 -2.07 14.38
CA GLY A 30 -0.87 -2.31 13.90
C GLY A 30 -0.74 -2.60 12.39
N GLY A 31 -1.85 -2.64 11.65
CA GLY A 31 -1.85 -2.85 10.21
C GLY A 31 -1.53 -4.29 9.78
N ILE A 32 -1.29 -4.45 8.48
CA ILE A 32 -1.03 -5.76 7.87
C ILE A 32 0.25 -6.38 8.41
N HIS A 33 1.29 -5.58 8.67
CA HIS A 33 2.56 -6.08 9.19
C HIS A 33 2.37 -6.84 10.51
N LYS A 34 1.68 -6.24 11.48
CA LYS A 34 1.37 -6.89 12.75
C LYS A 34 0.47 -8.11 12.60
N TYR A 35 -0.50 -8.06 11.69
CA TYR A 35 -1.35 -9.22 11.39
C TYR A 35 -0.54 -10.42 10.90
N LEU A 36 0.47 -10.19 10.06
CA LEU A 36 1.33 -11.25 9.54
C LEU A 36 2.28 -11.83 10.59
N GLU A 37 2.64 -11.06 11.62
CA GLU A 37 3.39 -11.56 12.77
C GLU A 37 2.52 -12.45 13.69
N GLU A 38 1.26 -12.06 13.91
CA GLU A 38 0.34 -12.77 14.81
C GLU A 38 -0.35 -13.99 14.15
N PHE A 39 -0.57 -13.93 12.83
CA PHE A 39 -1.33 -14.93 12.06
C PHE A 39 -0.56 -15.37 10.81
N PRO A 40 0.51 -16.17 10.94
CA PRO A 40 1.32 -16.61 9.81
C PRO A 40 0.53 -17.46 8.79
N ASP A 41 -0.41 -18.28 9.28
CA ASP A 41 -1.33 -19.09 8.46
C ASP A 41 -2.67 -18.36 8.20
N GLY A 42 -2.64 -17.03 8.23
CA GLY A 42 -3.81 -16.18 8.04
C GLY A 42 -4.32 -16.10 6.60
N PHE A 43 -5.18 -15.11 6.33
CA PHE A 43 -5.85 -14.93 5.04
C PHE A 43 -5.06 -14.07 4.03
N TYR A 44 -3.84 -13.65 4.39
CA TYR A 44 -3.04 -12.78 3.53
C TYR A 44 -2.49 -13.55 2.32
N LYS A 45 -2.49 -12.94 1.14
CA LYS A 45 -1.94 -13.51 -0.10
C LYS A 45 -0.98 -12.53 -0.74
N GLY A 46 0.18 -13.01 -1.17
CA GLY A 46 1.17 -12.20 -1.86
C GLY A 46 2.27 -11.66 -0.95
N LYS A 47 2.89 -10.57 -1.40
CA LYS A 47 3.95 -9.86 -0.67
C LYS A 47 3.45 -8.55 -0.10
N LEU A 48 3.94 -8.16 1.07
CA LEU A 48 3.58 -6.91 1.73
C LEU A 48 4.41 -5.76 1.18
N PHE A 49 3.78 -4.83 0.46
CA PHE A 49 4.47 -3.64 -0.05
C PHE A 49 4.97 -2.74 1.08
N VAL A 50 6.24 -2.34 1.00
CA VAL A 50 6.93 -1.45 1.94
C VAL A 50 7.57 -0.28 1.20
N PHE A 51 7.64 0.88 1.85
CA PHE A 51 8.06 2.15 1.26
C PHE A 51 9.57 2.38 1.44
N ASP A 52 10.38 1.40 1.05
CA ASP A 52 11.85 1.47 1.03
C ASP A 52 12.40 0.59 -0.10
N GLU A 53 13.73 0.46 -0.17
CA GLU A 53 14.43 -0.27 -1.24
C GLU A 53 14.10 -1.76 -1.31
N ARG A 54 13.47 -2.33 -0.27
CA ARG A 54 13.02 -3.73 -0.29
C ARG A 54 11.80 -3.91 -1.20
N TYR A 55 11.01 -2.86 -1.41
CA TYR A 55 9.73 -2.80 -2.12
C TYR A 55 8.62 -3.71 -1.56
N ALA A 56 8.92 -4.96 -1.22
CA ALA A 56 7.97 -5.88 -0.63
C ALA A 56 8.65 -6.89 0.29
N LEU A 57 7.93 -7.31 1.33
CA LEU A 57 8.32 -8.38 2.23
C LEU A 57 7.53 -9.65 1.88
N SER A 58 8.23 -10.79 1.81
CA SER A 58 7.61 -12.08 1.52
C SER A 58 7.19 -12.76 2.82
N TYR A 59 5.94 -13.22 2.87
CA TYR A 59 5.39 -13.96 4.01
C TYR A 59 4.84 -15.33 3.60
N ASN A 60 4.38 -15.46 2.34
CA ASN A 60 4.00 -16.73 1.73
C ASN A 60 4.52 -16.80 0.28
N SER A 61 4.18 -17.89 -0.41
CA SER A 61 4.55 -18.17 -1.80
C SER A 61 3.48 -17.78 -2.83
N ASP A 62 2.37 -17.17 -2.40
CA ASP A 62 1.32 -16.75 -3.33
C ASP A 62 1.83 -15.62 -4.22
N ILE A 63 1.61 -15.75 -5.52
CA ILE A 63 1.87 -14.68 -6.49
C ILE A 63 0.52 -14.11 -6.91
N VAL A 64 0.26 -12.87 -6.51
CA VAL A 64 -1.03 -12.17 -6.77
C VAL A 64 -0.93 -11.17 -7.92
N SER A 65 0.21 -11.11 -8.58
CA SER A 65 0.51 -10.15 -9.65
C SER A 65 1.15 -10.84 -10.85
N GLU A 66 1.21 -10.12 -11.96
CA GLU A 66 1.68 -10.64 -13.23
C GLU A 66 2.72 -9.69 -13.86
N CYS A 67 3.50 -10.25 -14.77
CA CYS A 67 4.40 -9.50 -15.62
C CYS A 67 3.57 -8.55 -16.49
N SER A 68 3.95 -7.27 -16.48
CA SER A 68 3.27 -6.18 -17.20
C SER A 68 3.26 -6.36 -18.72
N TYR A 69 4.10 -7.25 -19.25
CA TYR A 69 4.31 -7.46 -20.69
C TYR A 69 3.69 -8.74 -21.22
N CYS A 70 3.83 -9.86 -20.49
CA CYS A 70 3.41 -11.18 -20.97
C CYS A 70 2.34 -11.85 -20.11
N GLY A 71 1.93 -11.25 -18.98
CA GLY A 71 0.96 -11.83 -18.06
C GLY A 71 1.44 -13.04 -17.25
N ALA A 72 2.71 -13.45 -17.38
CA ALA A 72 3.26 -14.53 -16.56
C ALA A 72 3.26 -14.13 -15.06
N PRO A 73 2.94 -15.05 -14.12
CA PRO A 73 2.99 -14.76 -12.69
C PRO A 73 4.33 -14.15 -12.27
N TRP A 74 4.31 -12.97 -11.67
CA TRP A 74 5.51 -12.25 -11.25
C TRP A 74 5.21 -11.21 -10.19
N ASP A 75 6.07 -11.09 -9.17
CA ASP A 75 5.83 -10.24 -7.99
C ASP A 75 7.07 -9.45 -7.53
N GLN A 76 8.14 -9.42 -8.34
CA GLN A 76 9.33 -8.63 -8.03
C GLN A 76 9.32 -7.31 -8.78
N TYR A 77 9.32 -6.22 -8.03
CA TYR A 77 9.43 -4.87 -8.55
C TYR A 77 10.86 -4.54 -8.99
N LYS A 78 10.96 -3.79 -10.09
CA LYS A 78 12.16 -3.06 -10.51
C LYS A 78 11.77 -1.63 -10.86
N LEU A 79 12.74 -0.72 -10.84
CA LEU A 79 12.52 0.62 -11.38
C LEU A 79 12.40 0.56 -12.90
N CYS A 80 11.52 1.39 -13.44
CA CYS A 80 11.45 1.67 -14.86
C CYS A 80 12.85 2.06 -15.37
N SER A 81 13.23 1.52 -16.51
CA SER A 81 14.53 1.80 -17.16
C SER A 81 14.74 3.28 -17.51
N THR A 82 13.70 4.10 -17.62
CA THR A 82 13.82 5.55 -17.76
C THR A 82 14.20 6.19 -16.42
N PRO A 83 15.40 6.79 -16.28
CA PRO A 83 15.93 7.25 -14.98
C PRO A 83 15.04 8.25 -14.24
N GLN A 84 14.33 9.11 -14.98
CA GLN A 84 13.47 10.16 -14.42
C GLN A 84 12.06 9.66 -14.05
N CYS A 85 11.67 8.47 -14.51
CA CYS A 85 10.30 7.95 -14.31
C CYS A 85 10.10 7.38 -12.90
N ARG A 86 11.08 6.62 -12.40
CA ARG A 86 11.08 5.98 -11.06
C ARG A 86 9.84 5.13 -10.74
N GLN A 87 9.02 4.79 -11.74
CA GLN A 87 7.90 3.89 -11.55
C GLN A 87 8.38 2.48 -11.26
N LEU A 88 7.65 1.78 -10.42
CA LEU A 88 7.89 0.36 -10.18
C LEU A 88 7.20 -0.47 -11.26
N VAL A 89 7.94 -1.43 -11.81
CA VAL A 89 7.53 -2.30 -12.92
C VAL A 89 7.68 -3.75 -12.49
N LEU A 90 6.68 -4.54 -12.80
CA LEU A 90 6.73 -6.00 -12.69
C LEU A 90 7.08 -6.56 -14.07
N THR A 91 8.33 -7.00 -14.24
CA THR A 91 8.80 -7.64 -15.47
C THR A 91 9.47 -8.95 -15.12
N CYS A 92 9.00 -10.07 -15.70
CA CYS A 92 9.62 -11.37 -15.53
C CYS A 92 10.99 -11.47 -16.24
N PRO A 93 11.90 -12.40 -15.85
CA PRO A 93 13.24 -12.50 -16.43
C PRO A 93 13.25 -12.67 -17.95
N ALA A 94 12.27 -13.38 -18.52
CA ALA A 94 12.16 -13.56 -19.97
C ALA A 94 11.92 -12.24 -20.72
N CYS A 95 11.03 -11.39 -20.20
CA CYS A 95 10.78 -10.06 -20.78
C CYS A 95 11.96 -9.11 -20.54
N GLN A 96 12.63 -9.20 -19.38
CA GLN A 96 13.86 -8.45 -19.13
C GLN A 96 14.96 -8.79 -20.14
N GLY A 97 15.13 -10.07 -20.49
CA GLY A 97 16.07 -10.52 -21.52
C GLY A 97 15.78 -9.98 -22.92
N GLN A 98 14.56 -9.51 -23.18
CA GLN A 98 14.16 -8.84 -24.42
C GLN A 98 14.27 -7.32 -24.34
N GLY A 99 14.75 -6.77 -23.22
CA GLY A 99 14.87 -5.32 -22.99
C GLY A 99 13.60 -4.64 -22.49
N LEU A 100 12.52 -5.39 -22.22
CA LEU A 100 11.22 -4.86 -21.80
C LEU A 100 11.21 -4.50 -20.30
N THR A 101 11.74 -3.33 -19.98
CA THR A 101 12.06 -2.92 -18.59
C THR A 101 11.44 -1.57 -18.20
N ALA A 102 10.66 -0.97 -19.10
CA ALA A 102 9.97 0.29 -18.85
C ALA A 102 8.56 0.07 -18.25
N CYS A 103 7.94 1.14 -17.74
CA CYS A 103 6.55 1.08 -17.25
C CYS A 103 5.50 1.29 -18.35
N CYS A 104 5.90 1.89 -19.49
CA CYS A 104 5.04 2.18 -20.63
C CYS A 104 5.88 2.31 -21.91
N VAL A 105 5.21 2.35 -23.06
CA VAL A 105 5.84 2.49 -24.39
C VAL A 105 6.68 3.77 -24.47
N THR A 106 6.15 4.90 -24.01
CA THR A 106 6.87 6.18 -23.99
C THR A 106 8.19 6.09 -23.20
N CYS A 107 8.20 5.36 -22.08
CA CYS A 107 9.41 5.12 -21.30
C CYS A 107 10.36 4.12 -21.99
N GLN A 108 9.82 3.10 -22.66
CA GLN A 108 10.60 2.14 -23.42
C GLN A 108 11.38 2.85 -24.54
N ASP A 109 10.71 3.70 -25.31
CA ASP A 109 11.32 4.48 -26.40
C ASP A 109 12.39 5.44 -25.89
N LYS A 110 12.19 6.03 -24.71
CA LYS A 110 13.18 6.91 -24.06
C LYS A 110 14.43 6.15 -23.63
N GLY A 111 14.28 4.93 -23.12
CA GLY A 111 15.39 4.07 -22.72
C GLY A 111 16.23 3.58 -23.90
N SER A 112 15.66 3.48 -25.10
CA SER A 112 16.35 3.05 -26.32
C SER A 112 17.15 4.16 -27.01
N ARG A 113 16.98 5.44 -26.64
CA ARG A 113 17.73 6.56 -27.23
C ARG A 113 19.07 6.73 -26.52
N PRO A 114 20.20 6.86 -27.26
CA PRO A 114 21.48 7.20 -26.64
C PRO A 114 21.37 8.57 -25.95
N ALA A 115 21.98 8.69 -24.77
CA ALA A 115 21.92 9.89 -23.95
C ALA A 115 22.48 11.11 -24.71
N SER A 116 21.60 11.96 -25.26
CA SER A 116 21.98 13.29 -25.73
C SER A 116 22.16 14.20 -24.51
N SER A 117 23.25 14.97 -24.51
CA SER A 117 23.80 15.83 -23.44
C SER A 117 22.81 16.60 -22.56
N PRO A 118 23.19 16.97 -21.32
CA PRO A 118 22.29 17.57 -20.34
C PRO A 118 22.05 19.06 -20.65
N ALA A 119 21.08 19.35 -21.51
CA ALA A 119 20.54 20.69 -21.62
C ALA A 119 19.53 20.91 -20.48
N GLN A 120 19.91 21.80 -19.56
CA GLN A 120 19.12 22.29 -18.44
C GLN A 120 17.74 22.77 -18.93
N HIS A 121 16.63 22.11 -18.61
CA HIS A 121 15.31 22.74 -18.54
C HIS A 121 14.36 21.83 -17.74
N SER A 122 13.56 22.45 -16.87
CA SER A 122 12.49 21.89 -16.02
C SER A 122 12.05 20.46 -16.38
N PHE A 123 12.48 19.49 -15.56
CA PHE A 123 12.23 18.05 -15.73
C PHE A 123 10.74 17.72 -15.52
N LYS A 124 9.91 17.99 -16.52
CA LYS A 124 8.58 17.41 -16.57
C LYS A 124 8.73 15.95 -17.00
N GLU A 125 8.54 15.05 -16.03
CA GLU A 125 8.46 13.63 -16.31
C GLU A 125 7.28 13.37 -17.27
N GLU A 126 7.58 13.11 -18.53
CA GLU A 126 6.60 12.68 -19.52
C GLU A 126 6.56 11.14 -19.53
N CYS A 127 5.74 10.59 -18.64
CA CYS A 127 5.45 9.17 -18.59
C CYS A 127 3.93 9.00 -18.69
N ASP A 128 3.45 8.12 -19.57
CA ASP A 128 2.00 7.93 -19.75
C ASP A 128 1.32 7.45 -18.46
N CYS A 129 2.04 6.68 -17.64
CA CYS A 129 1.57 6.22 -16.34
C CYS A 129 1.34 7.36 -15.35
N THR A 130 2.14 8.45 -15.43
CA THR A 130 1.99 9.62 -14.55
C THR A 130 1.09 10.69 -15.15
N ALA A 131 1.03 10.80 -16.48
CA ALA A 131 0.18 11.75 -17.19
C ALA A 131 -1.31 11.57 -16.88
N ARG A 132 -1.75 10.31 -16.71
CA ARG A 132 -3.14 9.97 -16.38
C ARG A 132 -3.44 10.02 -14.88
N ARG A 133 -2.42 10.17 -14.03
CA ARG A 133 -2.62 10.14 -12.58
C ARG A 133 -3.26 11.46 -12.15
N PRO A 134 -4.50 11.46 -11.60
CA PRO A 134 -5.07 12.68 -11.07
C PRO A 134 -4.11 13.26 -10.05
N ARG A 135 -3.70 14.50 -10.27
CA ARG A 135 -2.95 15.24 -9.26
C ARG A 135 -3.84 15.34 -8.03
N ILE A 136 -3.24 15.29 -6.85
CA ILE A 136 -3.94 15.56 -5.59
C ILE A 136 -4.76 16.83 -5.83
N PRO A 137 -6.11 16.78 -5.69
CA PRO A 137 -6.91 17.98 -5.77
C PRO A 137 -6.27 19.00 -4.84
N SER A 138 -5.91 20.18 -5.37
CA SER A 138 -5.57 21.29 -4.50
C SER A 138 -6.86 21.64 -3.78
N GLU A 139 -7.03 21.11 -2.56
CA GLU A 139 -8.11 21.49 -1.66
C GLU A 139 -8.13 23.02 -1.66
N LEU A 140 -9.14 23.61 -2.31
CA LEU A 140 -9.46 25.02 -2.11
C LEU A 140 -9.69 25.15 -0.61
N SER A 141 -8.78 25.84 0.06
CA SER A 141 -8.69 25.96 1.51
C SER A 141 -10.03 26.35 2.14
N GLN A 142 -10.91 25.39 2.40
CA GLN A 142 -12.03 25.55 3.31
C GLN A 142 -11.49 25.20 4.68
N ARG A 143 -10.85 26.21 5.28
CA ARG A 143 -10.48 26.22 6.69
C ARG A 143 -11.78 26.11 7.49
N ALA A 144 -12.23 24.89 7.76
CA ALA A 144 -13.23 24.66 8.78
C ALA A 144 -12.64 25.22 10.10
N PRO A 145 -13.40 26.01 10.87
CA PRO A 145 -12.93 26.47 12.18
C PRO A 145 -12.49 25.25 13.00
N PRO A 146 -11.44 25.36 13.82
CA PRO A 146 -11.08 24.29 14.74
C PRO A 146 -12.32 23.93 15.58
N PRO A 147 -12.60 22.63 15.81
CA PRO A 147 -13.66 22.26 16.74
C PRO A 147 -13.35 22.89 18.10
N LEU A 148 -14.35 23.57 18.67
CA LEU A 148 -14.29 24.05 20.05
C LEU A 148 -13.83 22.90 20.95
N SER A 149 -12.89 23.20 21.82
CA SER A 149 -12.27 22.29 22.79
C SER A 149 -13.31 21.37 23.43
N PRO A 150 -13.06 20.05 23.52
CA PRO A 150 -13.95 19.18 24.27
C PRO A 150 -13.92 19.58 25.75
N GLU A 151 -15.10 19.76 26.33
CA GLU A 151 -15.32 19.84 27.78
C GLU A 151 -14.59 18.68 28.49
N PRO A 152 -14.04 18.89 29.69
CA PRO A 152 -13.31 17.85 30.41
C PRO A 152 -14.23 16.65 30.67
N ARG A 153 -13.79 15.47 30.23
CA ARG A 153 -14.48 14.21 30.53
C ARG A 153 -14.42 13.96 32.05
N PRO A 154 -15.53 13.56 32.70
CA PRO A 154 -15.45 13.03 34.06
C PRO A 154 -14.65 11.73 34.06
N ASP A 155 -13.76 11.59 35.04
CA ASP A 155 -12.94 10.40 35.27
C ASP A 155 -13.81 9.14 35.34
N VAL A 156 -13.65 8.25 34.38
CA VAL A 156 -14.17 6.88 34.46
C VAL A 156 -12.95 5.97 34.58
N ALA A 157 -12.84 5.34 35.74
CA ALA A 157 -11.77 4.41 36.09
C ALA A 157 -11.66 3.28 35.04
N GLU A 158 -10.49 3.17 34.42
CA GLU A 158 -10.09 2.04 33.59
C GLU A 158 -9.64 0.88 34.49
N ASP A 159 -10.56 -0.03 34.78
CA ASP A 159 -10.23 -1.42 35.11
C ASP A 159 -11.35 -2.32 34.54
N GLY A 160 -11.24 -2.65 33.27
CA GLY A 160 -12.15 -3.55 32.57
C GLY A 160 -11.42 -4.35 31.49
N PRO A 161 -11.42 -5.69 31.54
CA PRO A 161 -10.64 -6.50 30.61
C PRO A 161 -11.16 -6.42 29.17
N CYS A 162 -10.21 -6.46 28.24
CA CYS A 162 -10.42 -6.39 26.80
C CYS A 162 -11.34 -7.53 26.32
N LEU A 163 -12.38 -7.18 25.54
CA LEU A 163 -13.37 -8.12 24.98
C LEU A 163 -12.78 -9.17 24.01
N CYS A 164 -11.47 -9.18 23.74
CA CYS A 164 -10.80 -10.23 22.98
C CYS A 164 -10.52 -11.51 23.78
N GLU A 165 -10.68 -11.52 25.10
CA GLU A 165 -10.39 -12.71 25.94
C GLU A 165 -11.60 -13.63 26.18
N ARG A 166 -12.80 -13.27 25.69
CA ARG A 166 -14.03 -14.00 26.04
C ARG A 166 -14.50 -15.05 25.02
N HIS A 167 -13.73 -15.32 23.97
CA HIS A 167 -14.03 -16.35 22.95
C HIS A 167 -12.93 -17.42 22.82
N ARG A 168 -12.37 -17.88 23.95
CA ARG A 168 -11.45 -19.03 23.99
C ARG A 168 -12.08 -20.27 24.62
N GLN A 169 -13.33 -20.59 24.30
CA GLN A 169 -13.93 -21.88 24.66
C GLN A 169 -14.78 -22.43 23.51
N HIS A 170 -14.41 -23.65 23.09
CA HIS A 170 -15.08 -24.58 22.17
C HIS A 170 -14.88 -24.40 20.66
N PHE A 171 -13.81 -25.03 20.16
CA PHE A 171 -13.86 -25.80 18.92
C PHE A 171 -13.46 -27.25 19.24
N PRO A 172 -14.18 -28.28 18.74
CA PRO A 172 -13.86 -29.67 19.03
C PRO A 172 -12.64 -30.14 18.23
N GLU A 173 -11.80 -30.95 18.87
CA GLU A 173 -10.60 -31.57 18.27
C GLU A 173 -10.98 -32.50 17.11
N ALA A 174 -10.30 -32.35 15.98
CA ALA A 174 -10.37 -33.30 14.89
C ALA A 174 -9.57 -34.56 15.24
N SER A 175 -10.28 -35.68 15.39
CA SER A 175 -9.73 -37.02 15.57
C SER A 175 -8.79 -37.40 14.42
N GLN A 176 -7.59 -37.85 14.77
CA GLN A 176 -6.64 -38.51 13.88
C GLN A 176 -7.17 -39.89 13.50
N SER A 177 -7.12 -40.21 12.20
CA SER A 177 -7.09 -41.56 11.64
C SER A 177 -6.36 -41.54 10.31
#